data_AF-A0A377UZQ2-F1
#
_entry.id   AF-A0A377UZQ2-F1
#
_cell.length_a   1.000
_cell.length_b   1.000
_cell.length_c   1.000
_cell.angle_alpha   90.00
_cell.angle_beta   90.00
_cell.angle_gamma   90.00
#
_symmetry.space_group_name_H-M   'P 1'
#
loop_
_entity.id
_entity.type
_entity.pdbx_description
1 polymer ?
#
loop_
_entity_poly.entity_id
_entity_poly.type
_entity_poly.pdbx_seq_one_letter_code
_entity_poly.pdbx_strand_id
1 'polypeptide(L)'
;MPLMVLGLAVMGFAELFIDPVAMSQITRIEIPGVTGVLTGIYMLLSGAIANYLAGVIADQTSQASFDAAGAVNYSIDAYITVFSQITWGALACVGVVLVIWLYHSLKVRTRRLAVE
;
A
#
# COMPACT_ATOMS: atom_id res chain seq x y z
N MET A 1 15.79 0.83 18.54
CA MET A 1 16.44 0.52 17.24
C MET A 1 16.07 -0.84 16.65
N PRO A 2 16.17 -1.99 17.37
CA PRO A 2 15.91 -3.31 16.76
C PRO A 2 14.51 -3.47 16.16
N LEU A 3 13.48 -2.96 16.84
CA LEU A 3 12.08 -3.04 16.38
C LEU A 3 11.79 -2.17 15.15
N MET A 4 12.48 -1.03 15.00
CA MET A 4 12.36 -0.19 13.80
C MET A 4 12.94 -0.89 12.58
N VAL A 5 14.11 -1.53 12.74
CA VAL A 5 14.74 -2.33 11.67
C VAL A 5 13.85 -3.50 11.27
N LEU A 6 13.23 -4.17 12.25
CA LEU A 6 12.25 -5.22 11.99
C LEU A 6 11.06 -4.67 11.19
N GLY A 7 10.50 -3.53 11.58
CA GLY A 7 9.40 -2.89 10.85
C GLY A 7 9.75 -2.59 9.39
N LEU A 8 10.93 -2.00 9.13
CA LEU A 8 11.44 -1.77 7.79
C LEU A 8 11.64 -3.07 7.00
N ALA A 9 12.16 -4.11 7.64
CA ALA A 9 12.34 -5.42 7.03
C ALA A 9 11.01 -6.07 6.63
N VAL A 10 9.98 -5.96 7.47
CA VAL A 10 8.63 -6.49 7.17
C VAL A 10 7.95 -5.71 6.06
N MET A 11 8.09 -4.37 6.02
CA MET A 11 7.59 -3.56 4.91
C MET A 11 8.24 -3.95 3.59
N GLY A 12 9.58 -4.03 3.53
CA GLY A 12 10.28 -4.47 2.33
C GLY A 12 9.95 -5.92 1.94
N PHE A 13 9.73 -6.81 2.91
CA PHE A 13 9.28 -8.17 2.63
C PHE A 13 7.90 -8.21 2.00
N ALA A 14 6.97 -7.33 2.43
CA ALA A 14 5.64 -7.24 1.85
C ALA A 14 5.66 -6.76 0.37
N GLU A 15 6.55 -5.82 0.03
CA GLU A 15 6.70 -5.31 -1.34
C GLU A 15 7.07 -6.41 -2.35
N LEU A 16 7.87 -7.40 -1.92
CA LEU A 16 8.26 -8.55 -2.76
C LEU A 16 7.06 -9.37 -3.27
N PHE A 17 5.90 -9.31 -2.62
CA PHE A 17 4.72 -10.06 -3.05
C PHE A 17 3.81 -9.29 -3.99
N ILE A 18 3.88 -7.95 -4.01
CA ILE A 18 2.92 -7.12 -4.75
C ILE A 18 3.45 -6.79 -6.16
N ASP A 19 4.68 -6.30 -6.27
CA ASP A 19 5.22 -5.83 -7.55
C ASP A 19 5.38 -6.94 -8.61
N PRO A 20 5.91 -8.14 -8.28
CA PRO A 20 6.00 -9.22 -9.27
C PRO A 20 4.63 -9.70 -9.75
N VAL A 21 3.63 -9.70 -8.85
CA VAL A 21 2.27 -10.10 -9.19
C VAL A 21 1.64 -9.09 -10.14
N ALA A 22 1.76 -7.79 -9.87
CA ALA A 22 1.23 -6.75 -10.75
C ALA A 22 1.84 -6.83 -12.16
N MET A 23 3.17 -6.92 -12.26
CA MET A 23 3.85 -7.03 -13.55
C MET A 23 3.47 -8.31 -14.30
N SER A 24 3.25 -9.43 -13.60
CA SER A 24 2.80 -10.69 -14.23
C SER A 24 1.40 -10.60 -14.84
N GLN A 25 0.51 -9.79 -14.28
CA GLN A 25 -0.83 -9.58 -14.81
C GLN A 25 -0.80 -8.64 -16.02
N ILE A 26 0.06 -7.62 -16.00
CA ILE A 26 0.25 -6.70 -17.12
C ILE A 26 0.76 -7.43 -18.36
N THR A 27 1.78 -8.29 -18.20
CA THR A 27 2.36 -9.05 -19.33
C THR A 27 1.46 -10.15 -19.84
N ARG A 28 0.54 -10.68 -19.01
CA ARG A 28 -0.49 -11.64 -19.43
C ARG A 28 -1.55 -11.05 -20.36
N ILE A 29 -1.68 -9.74 -20.42
CA ILE A 29 -2.58 -9.07 -21.37
C ILE A 29 -1.84 -8.93 -22.69
N GLU A 30 -1.93 -9.98 -23.52
CA GLU A 30 -1.27 -10.06 -24.84
C GLU A 30 -2.06 -9.31 -25.93
N ILE A 31 -2.45 -8.06 -25.67
CA ILE A 31 -3.03 -7.18 -26.70
C ILE A 31 -1.89 -6.39 -27.35
N PRO A 32 -1.65 -6.54 -28.67
CA PRO A 32 -0.56 -5.83 -29.35
C PRO A 32 -0.66 -4.32 -29.12
N GLY A 33 0.42 -3.70 -28.66
CA GLY A 33 0.52 -2.25 -28.43
C GLY A 33 -0.02 -1.75 -27.08
N VAL A 34 -0.72 -2.57 -26.29
CA VAL A 34 -1.34 -2.13 -25.02
C VAL A 34 -0.45 -2.43 -23.79
N THR A 35 0.33 -3.51 -23.83
CA THR A 35 1.18 -3.93 -22.70
C THR A 35 2.14 -2.82 -22.24
N GLY A 36 2.78 -2.11 -23.18
CA GLY A 36 3.68 -1.00 -22.85
C GLY A 36 2.97 0.21 -22.22
N VAL A 37 1.75 0.52 -22.67
CA VAL A 37 0.92 1.59 -22.10
C VAL A 37 0.49 1.22 -20.68
N LEU A 38 0.09 -0.04 -20.46
CA LEU A 38 -0.33 -0.51 -19.14
C LEU A 38 0.82 -0.51 -18.13
N THR A 39 2.03 -0.91 -18.54
CA THR A 39 3.25 -0.75 -17.72
C THR A 39 3.51 0.72 -17.41
N GLY A 40 3.35 1.63 -18.38
CA GLY A 40 3.52 3.06 -18.17
C GLY A 40 2.51 3.65 -17.17
N ILE A 41 1.24 3.26 -17.28
CA ILE A 41 0.19 3.65 -16.32
C ILE A 41 0.54 3.11 -14.93
N TYR A 42 0.97 1.85 -14.83
CA TYR A 42 1.39 1.27 -13.56
C TYR A 42 2.51 2.10 -12.92
N MET A 43 3.60 2.37 -13.65
CA MET A 43 4.72 3.17 -13.14
C MET A 43 4.34 4.61 -12.77
N LEU A 44 3.40 5.23 -13.48
CA LEU A 44 2.91 6.56 -13.13
C LEU A 44 2.16 6.54 -11.80
N LEU A 45 1.28 5.56 -11.60
CA LEU A 45 0.47 5.45 -10.38
C LEU A 45 1.30 4.97 -9.19
N SER A 46 2.03 3.85 -9.31
CA SER A 46 2.81 3.26 -8.22
C SER A 46 4.13 4.00 -7.96
N GLY A 47 4.72 4.61 -8.98
CA GLY A 47 5.93 5.40 -8.85
C GLY A 47 5.62 6.85 -8.49
N ALA A 48 5.16 7.64 -9.45
CA ALA A 48 5.07 9.09 -9.28
C ALA A 48 4.04 9.51 -8.23
N ILE A 49 2.81 8.99 -8.30
CA ILE A 49 1.76 9.39 -7.36
C ILE A 49 2.05 8.88 -5.95
N ALA A 50 2.50 7.63 -5.80
CA ALA A 50 2.83 7.09 -4.48
C ALA A 50 3.98 7.86 -3.81
N ASN A 51 5.04 8.20 -4.56
CA ASN A 51 6.15 9.00 -4.02
C ASN A 51 5.73 10.44 -3.68
N TYR A 52 4.83 11.04 -4.45
CA TYR A 52 4.26 12.34 -4.10
C TYR A 52 3.47 12.27 -2.79
N LEU A 53 2.60 11.26 -2.63
CA LEU A 53 1.86 11.03 -1.38
C LEU A 53 2.79 10.77 -0.19
N ALA A 54 3.89 10.03 -0.40
CA ALA A 54 4.90 9.82 0.63
C ALA A 54 5.54 11.16 1.07
N GLY A 55 5.77 12.08 0.13
CA GLY A 55 6.20 13.45 0.43
C GLY A 55 5.18 14.21 1.29
N VAL A 56 3.89 14.16 0.93
CA VAL A 56 2.81 14.80 1.71
C VAL A 56 2.71 14.25 3.13
N ILE A 57 2.90 12.94 3.30
CA ILE A 57 2.95 12.29 4.62
C ILE A 57 4.21 12.74 5.37
N ALA A 58 5.36 12.82 4.71
CA ALA A 58 6.61 13.27 5.31
C ALA A 58 6.52 14.71 5.81
N ASP A 59 5.83 15.60 5.09
CA ASP A 59 5.58 16.99 5.51
C ASP A 59 4.81 17.05 6.84
N GLN A 60 3.80 16.17 7.03
CA GLN A 60 3.06 16.05 8.29
C GLN A 60 3.92 15.55 9.46
N THR A 61 5.09 14.95 9.15
CA THR A 61 6.06 14.48 10.14
C THR A 61 7.29 15.40 10.28
N SER A 62 7.31 16.55 9.60
CA SER A 62 8.47 17.45 9.55
C SER A 62 8.47 18.52 10.66
N GLN A 63 9.67 18.94 11.07
CA GLN A 63 9.90 19.88 12.20
C GLN A 63 9.22 21.24 12.10
N ALA A 64 8.89 21.72 10.90
CA ALA A 64 8.17 22.98 10.72
C ALA A 64 6.75 22.96 11.33
N SER A 65 6.16 21.78 11.50
CA SER A 65 4.90 21.58 12.24
C SER A 65 5.07 21.61 13.76
N PHE A 66 6.31 21.60 14.25
CA PHE A 66 6.67 21.43 15.67
C PHE A 66 7.36 22.67 16.28
N ASP A 67 7.74 23.65 15.47
CA ASP A 67 8.49 24.86 15.89
C ASP A 67 7.67 25.85 16.76
N ALA A 68 6.36 25.62 16.91
CA ALA A 68 5.48 26.45 17.73
C ALA A 68 5.56 26.16 19.24
N ALA A 69 6.16 25.04 19.67
CA ALA A 69 6.29 24.70 21.08
C ALA A 69 7.53 23.83 21.29
N GLY A 70 8.57 24.36 21.95
CA GLY A 70 9.86 23.72 22.21
C GLY A 70 9.81 22.48 23.13
N ALA A 71 8.93 21.52 22.86
CA ALA A 71 8.71 20.32 23.63
C ALA A 71 9.01 19.07 22.78
N VAL A 72 10.15 18.45 23.05
CA VAL A 72 10.59 17.17 22.44
C VAL A 72 9.55 16.04 22.56
N ASN A 73 8.64 16.13 23.54
CA ASN A 73 7.55 15.16 23.70
C ASN A 73 6.46 15.31 22.63
N TYR A 74 6.22 16.52 22.11
CA TYR A 74 5.19 16.77 21.09
C TYR A 74 5.60 16.20 19.72
N SER A 75 6.89 16.26 19.38
CA SER A 75 7.38 15.72 18.12
C SER A 75 7.29 14.19 18.07
N ILE A 76 7.58 13.48 19.16
CA ILE A 76 7.45 12.02 19.22
C ILE A 76 5.99 11.57 19.08
N ASP A 77 5.06 12.25 19.75
CA ASP A 77 3.64 11.90 19.71
C ASP A 77 3.03 12.08 18.30
N ALA A 78 3.48 13.10 17.57
CA ALA A 78 3.09 13.30 16.17
C ALA A 78 3.59 12.18 15.25
N TYR A 79 4.85 11.73 15.39
CA TYR A 79 5.35 10.57 14.65
C TYR A 79 4.54 9.30 14.94
N ILE A 80 4.23 9.04 16.21
CA ILE A 80 3.42 7.88 16.63
C ILE A 80 2.03 7.96 16.01
N THR A 81 1.41 9.14 16.02
CA THR A 81 0.08 9.36 15.45
C THR A 81 0.06 9.08 13.95
N VAL A 82 1.02 9.61 13.18
CA VAL A 82 1.08 9.40 11.73
C VAL A 82 1.36 7.93 11.40
N PHE A 83 2.32 7.29 12.09
CA PHE A 83 2.60 5.86 11.87
C PHE A 83 1.42 4.96 12.25
N SER A 84 0.68 5.30 13.30
CA SER A 84 -0.54 4.59 13.68
C SER A 84 -1.62 4.74 12.61
N GLN A 85 -1.85 5.96 12.10
CA GLN A 85 -2.83 6.20 11.04
C GLN A 85 -2.49 5.43 9.75
N ILE A 86 -1.22 5.44 9.33
CA ILE A 86 -0.77 4.67 8.16
C ILE A 86 -0.98 3.17 8.39
N THR A 87 -0.69 2.68 9.59
CA THR A 87 -0.88 1.25 9.93
C THR A 87 -2.35 0.84 9.86
N TRP A 88 -3.25 1.62 10.46
CA TRP A 88 -4.70 1.36 10.37
C TRP A 88 -5.23 1.50 8.95
N GLY A 89 -4.73 2.47 8.18
CA GLY A 89 -5.05 2.62 6.77
C GLY A 89 -4.63 1.41 5.95
N ALA A 90 -3.41 0.92 6.13
CA ALA A 90 -2.91 -0.28 5.47
C ALA A 90 -3.72 -1.53 5.85
N LEU A 91 -4.06 -1.70 7.13
CA LEU A 91 -4.92 -2.78 7.60
C LEU A 91 -6.32 -2.72 6.99
N ALA A 92 -6.89 -1.52 6.84
CA ALA A 92 -8.17 -1.34 6.16
C ALA A 92 -8.09 -1.76 4.70
N CYS A 93 -7.03 -1.39 3.97
CA CYS A 93 -6.80 -1.83 2.60
C CYS A 93 -6.72 -3.35 2.48
N VAL A 94 -5.97 -4.02 3.38
CA VAL A 94 -5.92 -5.50 3.44
C VAL A 94 -7.32 -6.07 3.70
N GLY A 95 -8.08 -5.48 4.62
CA GLY A 95 -9.45 -5.88 4.91
C GLY A 95 -10.35 -5.83 3.68
N VAL A 96 -10.27 -4.77 2.87
CA VAL A 96 -11.02 -4.63 1.62
C VAL A 96 -10.64 -5.74 0.63
N VAL A 97 -9.35 -6.03 0.45
CA VAL A 97 -8.88 -7.10 -0.45
C VAL A 97 -9.42 -8.46 0.00
N LEU A 98 -9.41 -8.74 1.31
CA LEU A 98 -9.97 -9.98 1.87
C LEU A 98 -11.48 -10.09 1.65
N VAL A 99 -12.23 -8.99 1.79
CA VAL A 99 -13.67 -8.97 1.50
C VAL A 99 -13.94 -9.28 0.03
N ILE A 100 -13.17 -8.69 -0.90
CA ILE A 100 -13.28 -8.98 -2.34
C ILE A 100 -12.98 -10.46 -2.61
N TRP A 101 -11.91 -10.98 -2.03
CA TRP A 101 -11.52 -12.39 -2.17
C TRP A 101 -12.60 -13.34 -1.63
N LEU A 102 -13.15 -13.04 -0.44
CA LEU A 102 -14.20 -13.84 0.18
C LEU A 102 -15.47 -13.82 -0.67
N TYR A 103 -15.91 -12.64 -1.12
CA TYR A 103 -17.06 -12.49 -1.99
C TYR A 103 -16.90 -13.31 -3.28
N HIS A 104 -15.72 -13.23 -3.92
CA HIS A 104 -15.46 -13.98 -5.14
C HIS A 104 -15.44 -15.49 -4.89
N SER A 105 -14.80 -15.94 -3.81
CA SER A 105 -14.74 -17.35 -3.41
C SER A 105 -16.11 -17.94 -3.13
N LEU A 106 -16.96 -17.21 -2.40
CA LEU A 106 -18.33 -17.62 -2.10
C LEU A 106 -19.17 -17.68 -3.38
N LYS A 107 -19.12 -16.65 -4.23
CA LYS A 107 -19.87 -16.62 -5.50
C LYS A 107 -19.46 -17.75 -6.45
N VAL A 108 -18.17 -18.07 -6.55
CA VAL A 108 -17.67 -19.19 -7.36
C VAL A 108 -18.15 -20.53 -6.79
N ARG A 109 -18.14 -20.71 -5.48
CA ARG A 109 -18.64 -21.92 -4.83
C ARG A 109 -20.14 -22.12 -5.05
N THR A 110 -20.94 -21.06 -4.94
CA THR A 110 -22.38 -21.10 -5.23
C THR A 110 -22.67 -21.44 -6.69
N ARG A 111 -21.86 -20.93 -7.65
CA ARG A 111 -22.02 -21.31 -9.07
C ARG A 111 -21.68 -22.78 -9.34
N ARG A 112 -20.71 -23.38 -8.63
CA ARG A 112 -20.40 -24.81 -8.79
C ARG A 112 -21.55 -25.69 -8.29
N LEU A 113 -22.18 -25.33 -7.18
CA LEU A 113 -23.31 -26.07 -6.61
C LEU A 113 -24.62 -25.93 -7.40
N ALA A 114 -24.74 -24.94 -8.29
CA ALA A 114 -25.92 -24.75 -9.14
C ALA A 114 -25.83 -25.47 -10.51
N VAL A 115 -24.70 -26.13 -10.79
CA VAL A 115 -24.43 -26.87 -12.03
C VAL A 115 -24.41 -28.39 -11.80
N GLU A 116 -24.44 -28.84 -10.54
CA GLU A 116 -24.76 -30.22 -10.13
C GLU A 116 -26.26 -30.39 -9.89
#